data_AF-A0A518C1Q3-F1
#
_entry.id   AF-A0A518C1Q3-F1
#
_cell.length_a   1.000
_cell.length_b   1.000
_cell.length_c   1.000
_cell.angle_alpha   90.00
_cell.angle_beta   90.00
_cell.angle_gamma   90.00
#
_symmetry.space_group_name_H-M   'P 1'
#
loop_
_entity.id
_entity.type
_entity.pdbx_description
1 polymer ?
#
loop_
_entity_poly.entity_id
_entity_poly.type
_entity_poly.pdbx_seq_one_letter_code
_entity_poly.pdbx_strand_id
1 'polypeptide(L)'
;MFIAYGQQGLRIASVDGRTWSEPIVEKNNYYFKGCQYAQNRFVAFATYGGKTLFFSSPDGANWEKLSEQDVDGRLHDIAYGNGRFLVIGGDMDGHWSSVMISKDGVHWEGPTKFDKQPLLLRVAFGNDQFVAVGVKGRVAVSQDGTQWKDAQALPELDTFIDIAYGNGVYVGAGLHGLRMTSEDGLVWSHREVGREGEHINSLLWTGEQFVGVGLGATYFSADGKSWRRVENENAPETCTFGDGLYLGSAWKGRVLISDDAIHWKELFRAPEHVNGIAYGATS
;
A
#
# COMPACT_ATOMS: atom_id res chain seq x y z
N MET A 1 0.87 -10.32 13.53
CA MET A 1 0.33 -11.28 12.55
C MET A 1 0.46 -10.74 11.12
N PHE A 2 0.86 -11.58 10.18
CA PHE A 2 1.05 -11.27 8.77
C PHE A 2 0.12 -12.07 7.87
N ILE A 3 -0.26 -11.45 6.76
CA ILE A 3 -1.06 -12.08 5.70
C ILE A 3 -0.46 -11.76 4.35
N ALA A 4 -0.01 -12.79 3.63
CA ALA A 4 0.34 -12.69 2.22
C ALA A 4 -0.91 -12.92 1.39
N TYR A 5 -1.20 -12.02 0.44
CA TYR A 5 -2.38 -12.08 -0.42
C TYR A 5 -2.02 -11.89 -1.89
N GLY A 6 -2.80 -12.48 -2.79
CA GLY A 6 -2.41 -12.53 -4.19
C GLY A 6 -3.50 -12.93 -5.19
N GLN A 7 -3.05 -13.54 -6.28
CA GLN A 7 -3.89 -13.97 -7.40
C GLN A 7 -4.60 -15.30 -7.10
N GLN A 8 -5.65 -15.61 -7.86
CA GLN A 8 -6.45 -16.83 -7.71
C GLN A 8 -7.03 -17.03 -6.30
N GLY A 9 -7.28 -15.92 -5.61
CA GLY A 9 -7.75 -15.92 -4.22
C GLY A 9 -6.68 -16.33 -3.20
N LEU A 10 -5.39 -16.29 -3.55
CA LEU A 10 -4.30 -16.68 -2.65
C LEU A 10 -4.32 -15.87 -1.35
N ARG A 11 -4.37 -16.57 -0.22
CA ARG A 11 -4.09 -16.03 1.13
C ARG A 11 -3.27 -17.03 1.94
N ILE A 12 -2.28 -16.53 2.68
CA ILE A 12 -1.42 -17.33 3.56
C ILE A 12 -1.19 -16.49 4.83
N ALA A 13 -1.30 -17.09 6.01
CA ALA A 13 -1.16 -16.39 7.29
C ALA A 13 0.08 -16.83 8.06
N SER A 14 0.61 -15.92 8.87
CA SER A 14 1.71 -16.22 9.79
C SER A 14 1.59 -15.36 11.05
N VAL A 15 1.75 -15.96 12.22
CA VAL A 15 1.75 -15.21 13.49
C VAL A 15 3.11 -14.55 13.74
N ASP A 16 4.20 -15.20 13.34
CA ASP A 16 5.58 -14.84 13.66
C ASP A 16 6.40 -14.32 12.45
N GLY A 17 5.78 -14.29 11.26
CA GLY A 17 6.40 -13.91 9.99
C GLY A 17 7.35 -14.96 9.39
N ARG A 18 7.61 -16.07 10.10
CA ARG A 18 8.59 -17.10 9.72
C ARG A 18 7.93 -18.42 9.35
N THR A 19 6.91 -18.81 10.09
CA THR A 19 6.14 -20.03 9.87
C THR A 19 4.79 -19.65 9.29
N TRP A 20 4.48 -20.19 8.11
CA TRP A 20 3.28 -19.83 7.35
C TRP A 20 2.31 -21.01 7.27
N SER A 21 1.02 -20.70 7.24
CA SER A 21 -0.05 -21.68 7.04
C SER A 21 0.03 -22.33 5.66
N GLU A 22 -0.74 -23.41 5.47
CA GLU A 22 -1.04 -23.88 4.12
C GLU A 22 -1.75 -22.78 3.31
N PRO A 23 -1.47 -22.66 2.00
CA PRO A 23 -2.05 -21.62 1.16
C PRO A 23 -3.52 -21.92 0.86
N ILE A 24 -4.38 -20.90 1.01
CA ILE A 24 -5.75 -20.94 0.52
C ILE A 24 -5.74 -20.44 -0.93
N VAL A 25 -6.13 -21.29 -1.88
CA VAL A 25 -6.24 -20.95 -3.32
C VAL A 25 -7.61 -21.36 -3.84
N GLU A 26 -8.38 -20.41 -4.37
CA GLU A 26 -9.75 -20.64 -4.82
C GLU A 26 -9.87 -20.90 -6.34
N LYS A 27 -8.83 -20.60 -7.13
CA LYS A 27 -8.83 -20.75 -8.61
C LYS A 27 -10.01 -20.06 -9.32
N ASN A 28 -10.41 -18.92 -8.76
CA ASN A 28 -11.60 -18.16 -9.12
C ASN A 28 -11.28 -16.84 -9.86
N ASN A 29 -10.03 -16.64 -10.28
CA ASN A 29 -9.53 -15.39 -10.85
C ASN A 29 -9.73 -14.15 -9.95
N TYR A 30 -9.79 -14.31 -8.63
CA TYR A 30 -9.77 -13.16 -7.72
C TYR A 30 -8.35 -12.64 -7.59
N TYR A 31 -8.18 -11.33 -7.80
CA TYR A 31 -6.91 -10.65 -7.64
C TYR A 31 -6.98 -9.76 -6.40
N PHE A 32 -6.49 -10.24 -5.25
CA PHE A 32 -6.41 -9.40 -4.05
C PHE A 32 -5.43 -8.25 -4.27
N LYS A 33 -5.88 -7.01 -4.06
CA LYS A 33 -5.10 -5.80 -4.36
C LYS A 33 -4.60 -5.08 -3.11
N GLY A 34 -5.38 -5.11 -2.04
CA GLY A 34 -5.00 -4.49 -0.78
C GLY A 34 -5.61 -5.19 0.41
N CYS A 35 -4.94 -5.09 1.55
CA CYS A 35 -5.41 -5.59 2.82
C CYS A 35 -4.94 -4.64 3.93
N GLN A 36 -5.87 -4.24 4.80
CA GLN A 36 -5.65 -3.34 5.92
C GLN A 36 -6.11 -4.02 7.21
N TYR A 37 -5.25 -4.02 8.23
CA TYR A 37 -5.67 -4.37 9.57
C TYR A 37 -6.26 -3.15 10.27
N ALA A 38 -7.49 -3.25 10.75
CA ALA A 38 -8.15 -2.25 11.57
C ALA A 38 -9.37 -2.86 12.27
N GLN A 39 -9.83 -2.25 13.37
CA GLN A 39 -10.98 -2.75 14.12
C GLN A 39 -10.83 -4.23 14.52
N ASN A 40 -9.61 -4.61 14.93
CA ASN A 40 -9.22 -5.96 15.34
C ASN A 40 -9.40 -7.05 14.27
N ARG A 41 -9.39 -6.70 12.99
CA ARG A 41 -9.46 -7.65 11.89
C ARG A 41 -8.75 -7.15 10.65
N PHE A 42 -8.46 -8.06 9.74
CA PHE A 42 -8.05 -7.75 8.38
C PHE A 42 -9.29 -7.48 7.53
N VAL A 43 -9.26 -6.41 6.75
CA VAL A 43 -10.20 -6.13 5.68
C VAL A 43 -9.41 -6.11 4.38
N ALA A 44 -9.80 -6.92 3.42
CA ALA A 44 -9.12 -7.04 2.13
C ALA A 44 -10.11 -6.85 0.99
N PHE A 45 -9.61 -6.40 -0.16
CA PHE A 45 -10.41 -6.33 -1.37
C PHE A 45 -9.73 -7.01 -2.55
N ALA A 46 -10.55 -7.58 -3.44
CA ALA A 46 -10.12 -8.23 -4.66
C ALA A 46 -10.91 -7.73 -5.87
N THR A 47 -10.30 -7.79 -7.05
CA THR A 47 -10.98 -7.47 -8.31
C THR A 47 -11.32 -8.73 -9.10
N TYR A 48 -12.50 -8.78 -9.70
CA TYR A 48 -12.95 -9.89 -10.56
C TYR A 48 -13.99 -9.39 -11.57
N GLY A 49 -13.70 -9.51 -12.87
CA GLY A 49 -14.70 -9.28 -13.94
C GLY A 49 -15.43 -7.93 -13.87
N GLY A 50 -14.75 -6.84 -13.52
CA GLY A 50 -15.36 -5.51 -13.34
C GLY A 50 -16.00 -5.27 -11.97
N LYS A 51 -15.90 -6.24 -11.05
CA LYS A 51 -16.37 -6.13 -9.67
C LYS A 51 -15.21 -5.95 -8.71
N THR A 52 -15.51 -5.27 -7.61
CA THR A 52 -14.71 -5.27 -6.39
C THR A 52 -15.42 -6.13 -5.34
N LEU A 53 -14.68 -7.06 -4.73
CA LEU A 53 -15.13 -7.93 -3.66
C LEU A 53 -14.44 -7.53 -2.37
N PHE A 54 -15.17 -7.51 -1.26
CA PHE A 54 -14.63 -7.21 0.07
C PHE A 54 -14.69 -8.44 0.96
N PHE A 55 -13.62 -8.65 1.72
CA PHE A 55 -13.47 -9.79 2.62
C PHE A 55 -12.97 -9.31 3.98
N SER A 56 -13.25 -10.09 5.03
CA SER A 56 -12.59 -9.89 6.32
C SER A 56 -12.14 -11.19 6.96
N SER A 57 -11.15 -11.05 7.85
CA SER A 57 -10.66 -12.14 8.67
C SER A 57 -10.17 -11.62 10.02
N PRO A 58 -10.64 -12.18 11.15
CA PRO A 58 -10.13 -11.81 12.46
C PRO A 58 -8.75 -12.41 12.75
N ASP A 59 -8.41 -13.54 12.13
CA ASP A 59 -7.25 -14.38 12.45
C ASP A 59 -6.32 -14.69 11.26
N GLY A 60 -6.64 -14.11 10.10
CA GLY A 60 -5.94 -14.32 8.83
C GLY A 60 -6.12 -15.69 8.18
N ALA A 61 -6.73 -16.65 8.88
CA ALA A 61 -6.95 -18.01 8.41
C ALA A 61 -8.39 -18.22 7.92
N ASN A 62 -9.36 -17.67 8.65
CA ASN A 62 -10.78 -17.78 8.35
C ASN A 62 -11.27 -16.50 7.67
N TRP A 63 -11.65 -16.61 6.41
CA TRP A 63 -12.06 -15.48 5.58
C TRP A 63 -13.54 -15.56 5.23
N GLU A 64 -14.23 -14.44 5.42
CA GLU A 64 -15.61 -14.24 5.01
C GLU A 64 -15.67 -13.20 3.89
N LYS A 65 -16.43 -13.50 2.82
CA LYS A 65 -16.80 -12.51 1.81
C LYS A 65 -17.96 -11.66 2.35
N LEU A 66 -17.71 -10.38 2.52
CA LEU A 66 -18.65 -9.43 3.13
C LEU A 66 -19.61 -8.81 2.11
N SER A 67 -19.08 -8.39 0.96
CA SER A 67 -19.87 -7.72 -0.07
C SER A 67 -19.16 -7.75 -1.43
N GLU A 68 -19.90 -7.41 -2.49
CA GLU A 68 -19.36 -7.14 -3.82
C GLU A 68 -20.05 -5.91 -4.42
N GLN A 69 -19.32 -5.16 -5.26
CA GLN A 69 -19.84 -3.98 -5.95
C GLN A 69 -19.32 -3.94 -7.37
N ASP A 70 -20.18 -3.50 -8.30
CA ASP A 70 -19.77 -3.18 -9.65
C ASP A 70 -18.99 -1.86 -9.64
N VAL A 71 -17.76 -1.90 -10.18
CA VAL A 71 -16.88 -0.74 -10.23
C VAL A 71 -16.37 -0.58 -11.65
N ASP A 72 -16.75 0.54 -12.26
CA ASP A 72 -16.25 0.97 -13.56
C ASP A 72 -14.86 1.63 -13.40
N GLY A 73 -13.87 0.77 -13.17
CA GLY A 73 -12.47 1.13 -12.90
C GLY A 73 -11.72 0.04 -12.12
N ARG A 74 -10.47 0.32 -11.75
CA ARG A 74 -9.65 -0.53 -10.88
C ARG A 74 -9.30 0.23 -9.61
N LEU A 75 -9.51 -0.43 -8.47
CA LEU A 75 -9.03 0.03 -7.18
C LEU A 75 -7.63 -0.53 -6.93
N HIS A 76 -6.78 0.28 -6.31
CA HIS A 76 -5.34 0.05 -6.20
C HIS A 76 -4.86 -0.07 -4.77
N ASP A 77 -5.49 0.65 -3.84
CA ASP A 77 -4.97 0.76 -2.48
C ASP A 77 -6.08 0.93 -1.44
N ILE A 78 -5.77 0.61 -0.19
CA ILE A 78 -6.66 0.71 0.97
C ILE A 78 -5.95 1.36 2.15
N ALA A 79 -6.64 2.26 2.85
CA ALA A 79 -6.18 2.83 4.12
C ALA A 79 -7.31 2.82 5.16
N TYR A 80 -6.94 2.93 6.44
CA TYR A 80 -7.87 3.15 7.53
C TYR A 80 -7.47 4.38 8.36
N GLY A 81 -8.45 5.22 8.68
CA GLY A 81 -8.24 6.45 9.44
C GLY A 81 -9.55 7.19 9.68
N ASN A 82 -9.59 8.10 10.66
CA ASN A 82 -10.82 8.84 11.02
C ASN A 82 -12.07 7.93 11.14
N GLY A 83 -11.88 6.73 11.70
CA GLY A 83 -12.93 5.75 11.92
C GLY A 83 -13.49 5.07 10.66
N ARG A 84 -12.81 5.15 9.50
CA ARG A 84 -13.27 4.56 8.24
C ARG A 84 -12.16 3.92 7.42
N PHE A 85 -12.51 2.90 6.67
CA PHE A 85 -11.75 2.40 5.55
C PHE A 85 -11.99 3.28 4.32
N LEU A 86 -10.96 3.39 3.49
CA LEU A 86 -10.99 4.06 2.21
C LEU A 86 -10.25 3.20 1.20
N VAL A 87 -10.89 2.91 0.06
CA VAL A 87 -10.22 2.35 -1.12
C VAL A 87 -10.20 3.37 -2.24
N ILE A 88 -9.08 3.44 -2.95
CA ILE A 88 -8.87 4.42 -4.02
C ILE A 88 -8.38 3.74 -5.31
N GLY A 89 -8.74 4.34 -6.43
CA GLY A 89 -8.20 4.00 -7.74
C GLY A 89 -8.88 4.84 -8.82
N GLY A 90 -9.22 4.22 -9.95
CA GLY A 90 -9.92 4.91 -11.02
C GLY A 90 -9.96 4.15 -12.33
N ASP A 91 -10.28 4.84 -13.40
CA ASP A 91 -10.28 4.26 -14.74
C ASP A 91 -8.86 4.12 -15.28
N MET A 92 -8.53 2.96 -15.86
CA MET A 92 -7.19 2.63 -16.35
C MET A 92 -6.76 3.49 -17.55
N ASP A 93 -7.71 4.06 -18.29
CA ASP A 93 -7.41 5.02 -19.36
C ASP A 93 -7.12 6.43 -18.82
N GLY A 94 -7.18 6.59 -17.49
CA GLY A 94 -6.81 7.79 -16.77
C GLY A 94 -7.98 8.74 -16.53
N HIS A 95 -9.19 8.43 -17.02
CA HIS A 95 -10.27 9.42 -17.15
C HIS A 95 -10.70 10.10 -15.85
N TRP A 96 -10.78 9.33 -14.75
CA TRP A 96 -11.21 9.80 -13.43
C TRP A 96 -10.57 8.94 -12.33
N SER A 97 -10.43 9.53 -11.14
CA SER A 97 -10.20 8.77 -9.91
C SER A 97 -11.53 8.43 -9.25
N SER A 98 -11.56 7.32 -8.51
CA SER A 98 -12.71 6.87 -7.73
C SER A 98 -12.29 6.46 -6.32
N VAL A 99 -13.18 6.73 -5.37
CA VAL A 99 -13.03 6.31 -3.97
C VAL A 99 -14.27 5.57 -3.50
N MET A 100 -14.09 4.61 -2.62
CA MET A 100 -15.17 4.04 -1.82
C MET A 100 -14.77 4.10 -0.36
N ILE A 101 -15.74 4.34 0.52
CA ILE A 101 -15.51 4.45 1.96
C ILE A 101 -16.41 3.49 2.73
N SER A 102 -15.97 3.09 3.91
CA SER A 102 -16.78 2.26 4.80
C SER A 102 -16.39 2.48 6.26
N LYS A 103 -17.37 2.61 7.15
CA LYS A 103 -17.11 2.71 8.60
C LYS A 103 -16.79 1.35 9.23
N ASP A 104 -17.30 0.28 8.65
CA ASP A 104 -17.22 -1.07 9.19
C ASP A 104 -16.41 -2.02 8.29
N GLY A 105 -16.09 -1.68 7.05
CA GLY A 105 -15.46 -2.58 6.09
C GLY A 105 -16.41 -3.61 5.47
N VAL A 106 -17.71 -3.55 5.79
CA VAL A 106 -18.78 -4.43 5.29
C VAL A 106 -19.64 -3.67 4.28
N HIS A 107 -20.18 -2.53 4.72
CA HIS A 107 -21.04 -1.66 3.94
C HIS A 107 -20.21 -0.53 3.35
N TRP A 108 -20.02 -0.57 2.04
CA TRP A 108 -19.21 0.41 1.33
C TRP A 108 -20.09 1.38 0.55
N GLU A 109 -19.82 2.67 0.71
CA GLU A 109 -20.44 3.76 -0.04
C GLU A 109 -19.56 4.14 -1.23
N GLY A 110 -20.16 4.49 -2.37
CA GLY A 110 -19.47 4.82 -3.62
C GLY A 110 -19.70 3.78 -4.73
N PRO A 111 -18.86 3.77 -5.78
CA PRO A 111 -17.70 4.64 -5.98
C PRO A 111 -18.07 6.09 -6.25
N THR A 112 -17.48 7.03 -5.49
CA THR A 112 -17.55 8.47 -5.80
C THR A 112 -16.44 8.80 -6.79
N LYS A 113 -16.82 9.14 -8.02
CA LYS A 113 -15.90 9.61 -9.06
C LYS A 113 -15.63 11.10 -8.88
N PHE A 114 -14.40 11.54 -9.13
CA PHE A 114 -14.09 12.96 -9.26
C PHE A 114 -13.24 13.18 -10.52
N ASP A 115 -13.75 14.04 -11.41
CA ASP A 115 -13.31 14.24 -12.81
C ASP A 115 -11.97 14.98 -12.97
N LYS A 116 -11.15 14.94 -11.92
CA LYS A 116 -9.82 15.51 -11.96
C LYS A 116 -8.84 14.43 -12.35
N GLN A 117 -8.00 14.78 -13.32
CA GLN A 117 -6.88 13.98 -13.77
C GLN A 117 -5.57 14.61 -13.34
N PRO A 118 -4.49 13.82 -13.22
CA PRO A 118 -4.36 12.35 -13.51
C PRO A 118 -4.84 11.41 -12.38
N LEU A 119 -4.68 10.07 -12.50
CA LEU A 119 -5.15 9.08 -11.50
C LEU A 119 -4.44 9.17 -10.15
N LEU A 120 -5.18 8.97 -9.06
CA LEU A 120 -4.66 8.66 -7.72
C LEU A 120 -4.65 7.14 -7.50
N LEU A 121 -3.54 6.61 -6.97
CA LEU A 121 -3.26 5.17 -6.91
C LEU A 121 -2.90 4.67 -5.52
N ARG A 122 -2.34 5.53 -4.66
CA ARG A 122 -1.90 5.20 -3.31
C ARG A 122 -2.49 6.16 -2.31
N VAL A 123 -2.70 5.70 -1.08
CA VAL A 123 -3.26 6.53 -0.01
C VAL A 123 -2.62 6.19 1.34
N ALA A 124 -2.21 7.23 2.06
CA ALA A 124 -1.83 7.15 3.46
C ALA A 124 -2.81 7.95 4.31
N PHE A 125 -3.01 7.50 5.54
CA PHE A 125 -3.71 8.27 6.56
C PHE A 125 -2.71 8.74 7.64
N GLY A 126 -2.88 9.98 8.07
CA GLY A 126 -2.05 10.64 9.08
C GLY A 126 -2.59 12.02 9.38
N ASN A 127 -2.16 12.68 10.46
CA ASN A 127 -2.55 14.07 10.76
C ASN A 127 -4.07 14.36 10.57
N ASP A 128 -4.93 13.42 10.99
CA ASP A 128 -6.38 13.45 10.83
C ASP A 128 -6.90 13.65 9.39
N GLN A 129 -6.14 13.23 8.37
CA GLN A 129 -6.52 13.29 6.97
C GLN A 129 -5.94 12.14 6.13
N PHE A 130 -6.60 11.85 5.02
CA PHE A 130 -6.08 11.02 3.94
C PHE A 130 -5.27 11.89 2.97
N VAL A 131 -4.12 11.38 2.54
CA VAL A 131 -3.32 11.94 1.45
C VAL A 131 -3.18 10.87 0.40
N ALA A 132 -3.67 11.16 -0.80
CA ALA A 132 -3.59 10.28 -1.95
C ALA A 132 -2.57 10.82 -2.94
N VAL A 133 -1.79 9.91 -3.51
CA VAL A 133 -0.78 10.22 -4.54
C VAL A 133 -1.02 9.39 -5.78
N GLY A 134 -0.53 9.90 -6.91
CA GLY A 134 -0.94 9.42 -8.21
C GLY A 134 0.08 9.63 -9.31
N VAL A 135 -0.33 9.28 -10.52
CA VAL A 135 0.51 9.43 -11.71
C VAL A 135 0.71 10.91 -12.05
N LYS A 136 1.80 11.21 -12.74
CA LYS A 136 2.12 12.56 -13.22
C LYS A 136 2.18 13.61 -12.10
N GLY A 137 2.69 13.21 -10.93
CA GLY A 137 2.89 14.11 -9.78
C GLY A 137 1.61 14.58 -9.10
N ARG A 138 0.47 13.91 -9.33
CA ARG A 138 -0.79 14.32 -8.68
C ARG A 138 -0.80 13.92 -7.21
N VAL A 139 -1.20 14.87 -6.37
CA VAL A 139 -1.47 14.66 -4.95
C VAL A 139 -2.79 15.34 -4.58
N ALA A 140 -3.57 14.69 -3.72
CA ALA A 140 -4.79 15.27 -3.15
C ALA A 140 -4.96 14.88 -1.69
N VAL A 141 -5.67 15.71 -0.93
CA VAL A 141 -5.95 15.50 0.49
C VAL A 141 -7.45 15.48 0.76
N SER A 142 -7.87 14.73 1.77
CA SER A 142 -9.25 14.68 2.23
C SER A 142 -9.34 14.31 3.70
N GLN A 143 -10.15 15.02 4.48
CA GLN A 143 -10.40 14.67 5.89
C GLN A 143 -11.43 13.54 6.05
N ASP A 144 -12.40 13.48 5.13
CA ASP A 144 -13.55 12.57 5.22
C ASP A 144 -13.51 11.42 4.19
N GLY A 145 -12.58 11.47 3.23
CA GLY A 145 -12.44 10.49 2.15
C GLY A 145 -13.39 10.69 0.97
N THR A 146 -14.28 11.68 1.01
CA THR A 146 -15.29 11.96 -0.02
C THR A 146 -15.07 13.29 -0.73
N GLN A 147 -14.59 14.32 -0.02
CA GLN A 147 -14.27 15.62 -0.57
C GLN A 147 -12.75 15.78 -0.65
N TRP A 148 -12.25 15.93 -1.88
CA TRP A 148 -10.82 15.95 -2.15
C TRP A 148 -10.37 17.32 -2.68
N LYS A 149 -9.27 17.81 -2.09
CA LYS A 149 -8.58 19.03 -2.51
C LYS A 149 -7.22 18.65 -3.08
N ASP A 150 -6.92 19.04 -4.32
CA ASP A 150 -5.58 18.81 -4.87
C ASP A 150 -4.55 19.70 -4.17
N ALA A 151 -3.35 19.13 -4.04
CA ALA A 151 -2.15 19.85 -3.63
C ALA A 151 -1.66 20.81 -4.73
N GLN A 152 -0.60 21.55 -4.43
CA GLN A 152 0.14 22.24 -5.49
C GLN A 152 0.65 21.21 -6.51
N ALA A 153 0.50 21.53 -7.81
CA ALA A 153 0.96 20.65 -8.87
C ALA A 153 2.47 20.41 -8.78
N LEU A 154 2.86 19.13 -8.77
CA LEU A 154 4.24 18.72 -8.91
C LEU A 154 4.59 18.53 -10.40
N PRO A 155 5.88 18.53 -10.77
CA PRO A 155 6.29 18.15 -12.12
C PRO A 155 5.77 16.77 -12.52
N GLU A 156 5.39 16.59 -13.78
CA GLU A 156 4.80 15.31 -14.24
C GLU A 156 5.74 14.10 -14.03
N LEU A 157 7.06 14.31 -14.06
CA LEU A 157 8.02 13.24 -13.85
C LEU A 157 8.17 12.85 -12.38
N ASP A 158 7.73 13.68 -11.43
CA ASP A 158 7.83 13.44 -10.00
C ASP A 158 6.63 12.61 -9.49
N THR A 159 6.42 11.44 -10.11
CA THR A 159 5.37 10.49 -9.74
C THR A 159 5.76 9.70 -8.49
N PHE A 160 4.92 9.74 -7.46
CA PHE A 160 5.06 8.87 -6.29
C PHE A 160 4.46 7.49 -6.59
N ILE A 161 5.27 6.46 -6.33
CA ILE A 161 4.89 5.04 -6.38
C ILE A 161 4.26 4.61 -5.06
N ASP A 162 4.68 5.23 -3.95
CA ASP A 162 4.19 4.94 -2.61
C ASP A 162 4.22 6.19 -1.71
N ILE A 163 3.44 6.15 -0.63
CA ILE A 163 3.35 7.20 0.38
C ILE A 163 3.23 6.59 1.78
N ALA A 164 3.96 7.16 2.74
CA ALA A 164 3.85 6.79 4.15
C ALA A 164 3.67 8.03 5.02
N TYR A 165 3.05 7.85 6.18
CA TYR A 165 2.97 8.87 7.22
C TYR A 165 3.60 8.36 8.51
N GLY A 166 4.37 9.22 9.17
CA GLY A 166 5.09 8.90 10.41
C GLY A 166 5.76 10.15 10.97
N ASN A 167 5.96 10.20 12.28
CA ASN A 167 6.65 11.33 12.94
C ASN A 167 6.14 12.73 12.51
N GLY A 168 4.83 12.88 12.30
CA GLY A 168 4.22 14.15 11.93
C GLY A 168 4.32 14.52 10.44
N VAL A 169 4.96 13.71 9.59
CA VAL A 169 5.19 14.04 8.18
C VAL A 169 4.70 12.94 7.24
N TYR A 170 4.23 13.35 6.06
CA TYR A 170 4.09 12.48 4.90
C TYR A 170 5.41 12.42 4.14
N VAL A 171 5.74 11.25 3.64
CA VAL A 171 6.84 11.02 2.71
C VAL A 171 6.26 10.34 1.48
N GLY A 172 6.52 10.91 0.31
CA GLY A 172 6.20 10.34 -0.99
C GLY A 172 7.50 9.87 -1.64
N ALA A 173 7.48 8.67 -2.25
CA ALA A 173 8.66 8.11 -2.88
C ALA A 173 8.36 7.45 -4.23
N GLY A 174 9.38 7.33 -5.09
CA GLY A 174 9.19 6.75 -6.43
C GLY A 174 10.47 6.48 -7.22
N LEU A 175 10.37 6.66 -8.55
CA LEU A 175 11.44 6.36 -9.51
C LEU A 175 12.68 7.25 -9.28
N HIS A 176 13.87 6.79 -9.70
CA HIS A 176 15.15 7.48 -9.51
C HIS A 176 15.46 7.75 -8.03
N GLY A 177 14.94 6.91 -7.14
CA GLY A 177 14.94 7.13 -5.71
C GLY A 177 14.31 8.48 -5.33
N LEU A 178 13.26 8.93 -6.02
CA LEU A 178 12.55 10.16 -5.66
C LEU A 178 12.07 10.08 -4.21
N ARG A 179 12.29 11.15 -3.44
CA ARG A 179 11.75 11.35 -2.10
C ARG A 179 11.37 12.82 -1.94
N MET A 180 10.20 13.06 -1.37
CA MET A 180 9.71 14.39 -0.99
C MET A 180 8.91 14.26 0.31
N THR A 181 8.82 15.35 1.07
CA THR A 181 8.09 15.38 2.33
C THR A 181 7.04 16.47 2.37
N SER A 182 6.02 16.29 3.18
CA SER A 182 5.00 17.29 3.45
C SER A 182 4.45 17.12 4.86
N GLU A 183 4.17 18.23 5.56
CA GLU A 183 3.51 18.20 6.87
C GLU A 183 1.97 18.20 6.74
N ASP A 184 1.45 18.69 5.60
CA ASP A 184 0.02 18.91 5.36
C ASP A 184 -0.53 18.18 4.12
N GLY A 185 0.31 17.47 3.36
CA GLY A 185 -0.05 16.81 2.10
C GLY A 185 -0.34 17.76 0.93
N LEU A 186 -0.30 19.07 1.14
CA LEU A 186 -0.63 20.11 0.15
C LEU A 186 0.62 20.81 -0.39
N VAL A 187 1.63 21.03 0.45
CA VAL A 187 2.91 21.65 0.08
C VAL A 187 4.03 20.65 0.31
N TRP A 188 4.75 20.33 -0.76
CA TRP A 188 5.81 19.33 -0.74
C TRP A 188 7.18 19.99 -0.84
N SER A 189 8.16 19.40 -0.15
CA SER A 189 9.56 19.83 -0.17
C SER A 189 10.18 19.72 -1.57
N HIS A 190 11.40 20.25 -1.74
CA HIS A 190 12.17 19.98 -2.95
C HIS A 190 12.42 18.48 -3.13
N ARG A 191 12.55 18.05 -4.39
CA ARG A 191 12.90 16.68 -4.74
C ARG A 191 14.29 16.30 -4.23
N GLU A 192 14.36 15.15 -3.60
CA GLU A 192 15.60 14.42 -3.40
C GLU A 192 15.59 13.18 -4.29
N VAL A 193 16.75 12.79 -4.80
CA VAL A 193 16.88 11.61 -5.67
C VAL A 193 18.02 10.71 -5.22
N GLY A 194 17.98 9.47 -5.70
CA GLY A 194 19.03 8.49 -5.57
C GLY A 194 20.07 8.56 -6.68
N ARG A 195 20.84 7.47 -6.82
CA ARG A 195 21.72 7.27 -7.96
C ARG A 195 20.92 6.80 -9.18
N GLU A 196 21.54 6.91 -10.35
CA GLU A 196 20.95 6.45 -11.61
C GLU A 196 20.56 4.95 -11.53
N GLY A 197 19.33 4.65 -11.95
CA GLY A 197 18.77 3.28 -11.93
C GLY A 197 18.15 2.83 -10.61
N GLU A 198 18.16 3.66 -9.56
CA GLU A 198 17.52 3.33 -8.29
C GLU A 198 16.03 3.67 -8.29
N HIS A 199 15.22 2.87 -7.59
CA HIS A 199 13.78 3.09 -7.47
C HIS A 199 13.32 2.71 -6.07
N ILE A 200 12.45 3.51 -5.46
CA ILE A 200 11.74 3.11 -4.24
C ILE A 200 10.37 2.59 -4.67
N ASN A 201 10.12 1.30 -4.44
CA ASN A 201 8.87 0.64 -4.80
C ASN A 201 7.90 0.54 -3.63
N SER A 202 8.43 0.55 -2.41
CA SER A 202 7.65 0.48 -1.18
C SER A 202 8.26 1.40 -0.13
N LEU A 203 7.40 2.12 0.58
CA LEU A 203 7.76 3.08 1.60
C LEU A 203 6.90 2.83 2.83
N LEU A 204 7.54 2.70 3.99
CA LEU A 204 6.86 2.36 5.23
C LEU A 204 7.42 3.14 6.42
N TRP A 205 6.55 3.38 7.40
CA TRP A 205 6.92 3.86 8.72
C TRP A 205 6.98 2.68 9.69
N THR A 206 8.11 2.50 10.37
CA THR A 206 8.32 1.36 11.29
C THR A 206 7.81 1.61 12.71
N GLY A 207 7.34 2.82 13.01
CA GLY A 207 7.19 3.31 14.39
C GLY A 207 8.36 4.20 14.85
N GLU A 208 9.53 4.07 14.21
CA GLU A 208 10.74 4.80 14.58
C GLU A 208 11.38 5.55 13.40
N GLN A 209 11.27 5.01 12.18
CA GLN A 209 11.85 5.60 10.99
C GLN A 209 11.07 5.23 9.74
N PHE A 210 11.21 6.05 8.70
CA PHE A 210 10.86 5.72 7.33
C PHE A 210 11.89 4.78 6.73
N VAL A 211 11.40 3.78 6.00
CA VAL A 211 12.22 2.86 5.22
C VAL A 211 11.67 2.79 3.80
N GLY A 212 12.44 3.30 2.84
CA GLY A 212 12.16 3.21 1.41
C GLY A 212 12.93 2.05 0.80
N VAL A 213 12.23 1.01 0.38
CA VAL A 213 12.80 -0.22 -0.22
C VAL A 213 12.48 -0.26 -1.71
N GLY A 214 13.46 -0.65 -2.51
CA GLY A 214 13.24 -0.96 -3.92
C GLY A 214 14.53 -1.35 -4.62
N LEU A 215 14.63 -1.06 -5.91
CA LEU A 215 15.75 -1.49 -6.74
C LEU A 215 17.02 -0.69 -6.41
N GLY A 216 18.10 -1.42 -6.08
CA GLY A 216 19.47 -0.92 -5.96
C GLY A 216 19.86 -0.43 -4.56
N ALA A 217 18.94 0.20 -3.82
CA ALA A 217 19.22 0.69 -2.48
C ALA A 217 17.98 0.75 -1.58
N THR A 218 18.24 0.68 -0.27
CA THR A 218 17.29 0.98 0.79
C THR A 218 17.65 2.32 1.44
N TYR A 219 16.62 3.12 1.70
CA TYR A 219 16.70 4.47 2.24
C TYR A 219 16.08 4.52 3.63
N PHE A 220 16.81 5.08 4.59
CA PHE A 220 16.37 5.18 5.99
C PHE A 220 16.33 6.63 6.45
N SER A 221 15.27 7.03 7.16
CA SER A 221 15.17 8.37 7.73
C SER A 221 14.23 8.43 8.93
N ALA A 222 14.68 9.00 10.05
CA ALA A 222 13.82 9.17 11.24
C ALA A 222 12.82 10.33 11.08
N ASP A 223 13.14 11.32 10.26
CA ASP A 223 12.40 12.59 10.11
C ASP A 223 11.78 12.77 8.71
N GLY A 224 12.02 11.83 7.79
CA GLY A 224 11.64 11.90 6.39
C GLY A 224 12.49 12.86 5.55
N LYS A 225 13.39 13.63 6.16
CA LYS A 225 14.15 14.73 5.53
C LYS A 225 15.64 14.39 5.39
N SER A 226 16.21 13.72 6.38
CA SER A 226 17.62 13.31 6.39
C SER A 226 17.73 11.82 6.09
N TRP A 227 18.28 11.47 4.93
CA TRP A 227 18.29 10.08 4.44
C TRP A 227 19.67 9.43 4.48
N ARG A 228 19.72 8.22 5.06
CA ARG A 228 20.85 7.29 4.94
C ARG A 228 20.53 6.26 3.86
N ARG A 229 21.33 6.25 2.79
CA ARG A 229 21.25 5.26 1.70
C ARG A 229 22.18 4.07 1.98
N VAL A 230 21.70 2.85 1.77
CA VAL A 230 22.52 1.63 1.77
C VAL A 230 22.16 0.77 0.55
N GLU A 231 23.16 0.22 -0.13
CA GLU A 231 22.91 -0.75 -1.22
C GLU A 231 22.25 -1.99 -0.65
N ASN A 232 21.24 -2.49 -1.34
CA ASN A 232 20.48 -3.66 -0.91
C ASN A 232 20.68 -4.82 -1.88
N GLU A 233 20.32 -6.01 -1.40
CA GLU A 233 20.43 -7.23 -2.18
C GLU A 233 19.07 -7.93 -2.20
N ASN A 234 18.60 -8.28 -3.41
CA ASN A 234 17.39 -9.08 -3.60
C ASN A 234 16.12 -8.46 -2.98
N ALA A 235 16.00 -7.13 -3.01
CA ALA A 235 14.86 -6.42 -2.44
C ALA A 235 13.51 -6.80 -3.09
N PRO A 236 12.41 -6.84 -2.30
CA PRO A 236 11.07 -7.12 -2.79
C PRO A 236 10.47 -5.94 -3.56
N GLU A 237 9.33 -6.17 -4.23
CA GLU A 237 8.55 -5.13 -4.89
C GLU A 237 7.65 -4.37 -3.92
N THR A 238 7.10 -5.09 -2.94
CA THR A 238 6.33 -4.51 -1.84
C THR A 238 6.87 -5.05 -0.55
N CYS A 239 6.82 -4.27 0.52
CA CYS A 239 7.16 -4.76 1.85
C CYS A 239 6.28 -4.16 2.93
N THR A 240 6.20 -4.90 4.02
CA THR A 240 5.54 -4.49 5.27
C THR A 240 6.53 -4.68 6.42
N PHE A 241 6.25 -4.01 7.52
CA PHE A 241 7.00 -4.15 8.76
C PHE A 241 6.04 -4.40 9.92
N GLY A 242 6.40 -5.35 10.76
CA GLY A 242 5.67 -5.70 11.97
C GLY A 242 6.52 -6.59 12.85
N ASP A 243 6.31 -6.56 14.16
CA ASP A 243 7.03 -7.42 15.12
C ASP A 243 8.56 -7.45 14.93
N GLY A 244 9.16 -6.33 14.49
CA GLY A 244 10.60 -6.21 14.25
C GLY A 244 11.11 -6.85 12.95
N LEU A 245 10.22 -7.25 12.04
CA LEU A 245 10.56 -7.97 10.81
C LEU A 245 10.06 -7.24 9.57
N TYR A 246 10.88 -7.28 8.52
CA TYR A 246 10.47 -6.90 7.18
C TYR A 246 10.09 -8.15 6.40
N LEU A 247 8.90 -8.10 5.80
CA LEU A 247 8.41 -9.13 4.88
C LEU A 247 8.02 -8.47 3.58
N GLY A 248 8.35 -9.10 2.46
CA GLY A 248 8.03 -8.55 1.15
C GLY A 248 7.67 -9.59 0.11
N SER A 249 6.88 -9.15 -0.87
CA SER A 249 6.52 -9.97 -2.03
C SER A 249 7.40 -9.64 -3.22
N ALA A 250 7.69 -10.66 -4.03
CA ALA A 250 8.42 -10.50 -5.29
C ALA A 250 7.84 -11.41 -6.38
N TRP A 251 8.28 -11.19 -7.62
CA TRP A 251 7.88 -11.96 -8.80
C TRP A 251 7.86 -13.47 -8.57
N LYS A 252 6.91 -14.14 -9.24
CA LYS A 252 6.75 -15.61 -9.23
C LYS A 252 6.42 -16.19 -7.85
N GLY A 253 5.63 -15.46 -7.07
CA GLY A 253 5.08 -15.92 -5.79
C GLY A 253 6.09 -15.95 -4.64
N ARG A 254 7.25 -15.30 -4.81
CA ARG A 254 8.29 -15.29 -3.78
C ARG A 254 7.87 -14.43 -2.60
N VAL A 255 8.08 -14.95 -1.40
CA VAL A 255 7.99 -14.20 -0.14
C VAL A 255 9.38 -14.10 0.45
N LEU A 256 9.81 -12.88 0.75
CA LEU A 256 11.14 -12.54 1.24
C LEU A 256 11.05 -12.04 2.67
N ILE A 257 12.10 -12.31 3.44
CA ILE A 257 12.26 -11.87 4.83
C ILE A 257 13.59 -11.14 5.01
N SER A 258 13.58 -10.12 5.85
CA SER A 258 14.78 -9.39 6.27
C SER A 258 14.60 -8.84 7.69
N ASP A 259 15.69 -8.81 8.45
CA ASP A 259 15.74 -8.16 9.78
C ASP A 259 16.22 -6.68 9.67
N ASP A 260 16.77 -6.27 8.52
CA ASP A 260 17.43 -4.96 8.34
C ASP A 260 17.00 -4.18 7.08
N ALA A 261 16.07 -4.74 6.29
CA ALA A 261 15.63 -4.23 4.99
C ALA A 261 16.74 -4.05 3.94
N ILE A 262 17.93 -4.61 4.16
CA ILE A 262 19.09 -4.55 3.27
C ILE A 262 19.35 -5.94 2.68
N HIS A 263 19.41 -6.96 3.52
CA HIS A 263 19.69 -8.34 3.13
C HIS A 263 18.41 -9.16 3.12
N TRP A 264 17.93 -9.53 1.93
CA TRP A 264 16.66 -10.22 1.77
C TRP A 264 16.86 -11.69 1.38
N LYS A 265 16.29 -12.58 2.20
CA LYS A 265 16.31 -14.02 1.95
C LYS A 265 14.94 -14.47 1.47
N GLU A 266 14.92 -15.37 0.48
CA GLU A 266 13.68 -16.04 0.11
C GLU A 266 13.27 -16.98 1.24
N LEU A 267 12.07 -16.78 1.76
CA LEU A 267 11.49 -17.62 2.80
C LEU A 267 10.77 -18.82 2.17
N PHE A 268 9.92 -18.57 1.16
CA PHE A 268 9.25 -19.60 0.36
C PHE A 268 8.71 -19.03 -0.97
N ARG A 269 8.13 -19.92 -1.79
CA ARG A 269 7.34 -19.57 -2.98
C ARG A 269 5.92 -20.07 -2.85
N ALA A 270 4.97 -19.16 -2.93
CA ALA A 270 3.56 -19.48 -3.00
C ALA A 270 3.20 -20.11 -4.36
N PRO A 271 2.13 -20.91 -4.42
CA PRO A 271 1.66 -21.51 -5.69
C PRO A 271 1.19 -20.48 -6.72
N GLU A 272 0.85 -19.26 -6.27
CA GLU A 272 0.32 -18.17 -7.08
C GLU A 272 1.10 -16.88 -6.80
N HIS A 273 0.96 -15.87 -7.66
CA HIS A 273 1.64 -14.59 -7.44
C HIS A 273 1.10 -13.87 -6.20
N VAL A 274 2.01 -13.44 -5.32
CA VAL A 274 1.73 -12.66 -4.11
C VAL A 274 1.81 -11.18 -4.46
N ASN A 275 0.68 -10.47 -4.35
CA ASN A 275 0.60 -9.05 -4.68
C ASN A 275 1.07 -8.16 -3.52
N GLY A 276 0.93 -8.63 -2.27
CA GLY A 276 1.35 -7.88 -1.10
C GLY A 276 1.29 -8.70 0.18
N ILE A 277 1.80 -8.10 1.25
CA ILE A 277 1.77 -8.67 2.60
C ILE A 277 1.27 -7.57 3.54
N ALA A 278 0.22 -7.86 4.31
CA ALA A 278 -0.30 -6.97 5.34
C ALA A 278 0.16 -7.44 6.72
N TYR A 279 0.29 -6.48 7.63
CA TYR A 279 0.57 -6.73 9.04
C TYR A 279 -0.57 -6.17 9.91
N GLY A 280 -0.89 -6.92 10.97
CA GLY A 280 -1.82 -6.54 12.02
C GLY A 280 -1.33 -7.00 13.38
N ALA A 281 -1.26 -6.07 14.33
CA ALA A 281 -0.95 -6.39 15.72
C ALA A 281 -2.18 -7.02 16.37
N THR A 282 -2.21 -8.35 16.44
CA THR A 282 -3.26 -9.10 17.13
C THR A 282 -2.89 -9.20 18.61
N SER A 283 -3.73 -8.64 19.47
CA SER A 283 -3.63 -8.74 20.94
C SER A 283 -3.82 -10.16 21.44
#